data_AF-A0A0M6YB95-F1
#
_entry.id   AF-A0A0M6YB95-F1
#
_cell.length_a   1.000
_cell.length_b   1.000
_cell.length_c   1.000
_cell.angle_alpha   90.00
_cell.angle_beta   90.00
_cell.angle_gamma   90.00
#
_symmetry.space_group_name_H-M   'P 1'
#
loop_
_entity.id
_entity.type
_entity.pdbx_description
1 polymer ?
#
loop_
_entity_poly.entity_id
_entity_poly.type
_entity_poly.pdbx_seq_one_letter_code
_entity_poly.pdbx_strand_id
1 'polypeptide(L)'
;MDNYPAEVAARGFSISEKARRLGTKNSDYFGEIVGVADHISGQLLPFFVEFPKVKAVEIQSISACVVASVIQMGDLPEEEKAQIIDIYFDIFTGRVLSQEPRLNAETLRGEIEGLWRFIMPGVLKTATSENAEWIGDKYAPLFLLRDLDQLFDIERSEQSTQEAGLALREAVVYATHLVKSF
;
A
#
# COMPACT_ATOMS: atom_id res chain seq x y z
N MET A 1 11.26 24.88 -20.30
CA MET A 1 11.32 25.80 -19.14
C MET A 1 10.77 25.03 -17.97
N ASP A 2 11.68 24.65 -17.07
CA ASP A 2 11.45 23.68 -16.02
C ASP A 2 10.75 24.33 -14.81
N ASN A 3 9.44 24.09 -14.68
CA ASN A 3 8.68 24.37 -13.45
C ASN A 3 8.91 23.33 -12.34
N TYR A 4 9.82 22.37 -12.59
CA TYR A 4 10.09 21.20 -11.75
C TYR A 4 10.48 21.51 -10.29
N PRO A 5 11.27 22.56 -9.97
CA PRO A 5 11.65 22.83 -8.57
C PRO A 5 10.51 23.41 -7.73
N ALA A 6 9.61 24.19 -8.34
CA ALA A 6 8.59 24.94 -7.63
C ALA A 6 7.40 24.06 -7.23
N GLU A 7 6.95 23.16 -8.12
CA GLU A 7 5.84 22.24 -7.81
C GLU A 7 6.23 21.18 -6.77
N VAL A 8 7.45 20.65 -6.86
CA VAL A 8 7.97 19.68 -5.87
C VAL A 8 8.13 20.36 -4.51
N ALA A 9 8.68 21.57 -4.46
CA ALA A 9 8.79 22.34 -3.22
C ALA A 9 7.41 22.69 -2.64
N ALA A 10 6.47 23.18 -3.45
CA ALA A 10 5.12 23.53 -3.01
C ALA A 10 4.36 22.31 -2.42
N ARG A 11 4.53 21.12 -3.01
CA ARG A 11 3.98 19.88 -2.47
C ARG A 11 4.64 19.48 -1.15
N GLY A 12 5.97 19.55 -1.04
CA GLY A 12 6.69 19.29 0.21
C GLY A 12 6.27 20.21 1.36
N PHE A 13 6.02 21.50 1.06
CA PHE A 13 5.45 22.45 2.02
C PHE A 13 4.00 22.10 2.40
N SER A 14 3.16 21.71 1.44
CA SER A 14 1.79 21.28 1.70
C SER A 14 1.73 20.04 2.58
N ILE A 15 2.59 19.04 2.33
CA ILE A 15 2.65 17.79 3.11
C ILE A 15 3.11 18.08 4.55
N SER A 16 4.17 18.87 4.71
CA SER A 16 4.67 19.27 6.03
C SER A 16 3.61 20.03 6.84
N GLU A 17 2.84 20.91 6.18
CA GLU A 17 1.76 21.65 6.83
C GLU A 17 0.55 20.76 7.19
N LYS A 18 0.17 19.82 6.31
CA LYS A 18 -0.86 18.80 6.61
C LYS A 18 -0.44 17.93 7.80
N ALA A 19 0.80 17.44 7.82
CA ALA A 19 1.34 16.62 8.91
C ALA A 19 1.43 17.41 10.24
N ARG A 20 1.86 18.68 10.20
CA ARG A 20 1.91 19.54 11.39
C ARG A 20 0.54 19.75 12.04
N ARG A 21 -0.54 19.74 11.25
CA ARG A 21 -1.92 19.89 11.75
C ARG A 21 -2.45 18.65 12.46
N LEU A 22 -1.94 17.46 12.13
CA LEU A 22 -2.35 16.22 12.77
C LEU A 22 -1.94 16.17 14.25
N GLY A 23 -0.83 16.80 14.64
CA GLY A 23 -0.42 16.97 16.03
C GLY A 23 -0.04 15.68 16.78
N THR A 24 -0.58 14.53 16.38
CA THR A 24 -0.39 13.19 16.93
C THR A 24 0.72 12.41 16.23
N LYS A 25 0.95 12.65 14.94
CA LYS A 25 1.99 12.02 14.11
C LYS A 25 2.89 13.07 13.46
N ASN A 26 4.21 12.83 13.49
CA ASN A 26 5.22 13.74 12.95
C ASN A 26 5.74 13.25 11.57
N SER A 27 6.71 13.97 10.99
CA SER A 27 7.36 13.58 9.73
C SER A 27 8.00 12.19 9.78
N ASP A 28 8.47 11.77 10.96
CA ASP A 28 9.17 10.49 11.13
C ASP A 28 8.19 9.32 10.95
N TYR A 29 6.97 9.44 11.50
CA TYR A 29 5.90 8.47 11.28
C TYR A 29 5.61 8.25 9.79
N PHE A 30 5.51 9.33 9.01
CA PHE A 30 5.26 9.24 7.57
C PHE A 30 6.45 8.61 6.82
N GLY A 31 7.68 8.88 7.26
CA GLY A 31 8.88 8.20 6.76
C GLY A 31 8.89 6.70 7.06
N GLU A 32 8.48 6.31 8.27
CA GLU A 32 8.39 4.93 8.71
C GLU A 32 7.37 4.13 7.89
N ILE A 33 6.13 4.63 7.74
CA ILE A 33 5.09 3.92 6.96
C ILE A 33 5.42 3.83 5.46
N VAL A 34 6.17 4.78 4.90
CA VAL A 34 6.72 4.66 3.54
C VAL A 34 7.79 3.56 3.49
N GLY A 35 8.66 3.48 4.50
CA GLY A 35 9.64 2.40 4.63
C GLY A 35 8.98 1.01 4.74
N VAL A 36 7.83 0.91 5.41
CA VAL A 36 7.04 -0.34 5.46
C VAL A 36 6.58 -0.76 4.07
N ALA A 37 6.07 0.16 3.24
CA ALA A 37 5.67 -0.17 1.88
C ALA A 37 6.85 -0.58 0.98
N ASP A 38 8.03 0.01 1.18
CA ASP A 38 9.25 -0.41 0.47
C ASP A 38 9.66 -1.83 0.85
N HIS A 39 9.57 -2.17 2.14
CA HIS A 39 9.84 -3.53 2.62
C HIS A 39 8.89 -4.56 2.01
N ILE A 40 7.57 -4.28 2.05
CA ILE A 40 6.55 -5.15 1.46
C ILE A 40 6.79 -5.32 -0.04
N SER A 41 7.11 -4.24 -0.75
CA SER A 41 7.41 -4.31 -2.18
C SER A 41 8.57 -5.25 -2.46
N GLY A 42 9.64 -5.19 -1.64
CA GLY A 42 10.78 -6.10 -1.75
C GLY A 42 10.42 -7.57 -1.53
N GLN A 43 9.45 -7.86 -0.65
CA GLN A 43 8.94 -9.21 -0.42
C GLN A 43 8.06 -9.72 -1.57
N LEU A 44 7.22 -8.85 -2.14
CA LEU A 44 6.27 -9.24 -3.17
C LEU A 44 6.88 -9.31 -4.57
N LEU A 45 7.84 -8.45 -4.90
CA LEU A 45 8.39 -8.33 -6.25
C LEU A 45 8.84 -9.67 -6.88
N PRO A 46 9.53 -10.58 -6.17
CA PRO A 46 9.95 -11.87 -6.73
C PRO A 46 8.78 -12.74 -7.23
N PHE A 47 7.58 -12.58 -6.66
CA PHE A 47 6.40 -13.34 -7.05
C PHE A 47 5.65 -12.73 -8.23
N PHE A 48 6.02 -11.53 -8.68
CA PHE A 48 5.37 -10.84 -9.79
C PHE A 48 6.31 -10.56 -10.97
N VAL A 49 7.63 -10.62 -10.75
CA VAL A 49 8.65 -10.30 -11.78
C VAL A 49 8.61 -11.21 -13.00
N GLU A 50 8.09 -12.44 -12.85
CA GLU A 50 7.95 -13.38 -13.97
C GLU A 50 6.78 -13.03 -14.90
N PHE A 51 5.86 -12.15 -14.48
CA PHE A 51 4.70 -11.74 -15.27
C PHE A 51 4.98 -10.41 -15.98
N PRO A 52 5.21 -10.40 -17.30
CA PRO A 52 5.64 -9.21 -18.04
C PRO A 52 4.59 -8.09 -18.07
N LYS A 53 3.32 -8.41 -17.74
CA LYS A 53 2.24 -7.44 -17.61
C LYS A 53 2.35 -6.62 -16.33
N VAL A 54 3.06 -7.12 -15.31
CA VAL A 54 3.18 -6.45 -14.01
C VAL A 54 4.44 -5.61 -13.94
N LYS A 55 4.24 -4.33 -13.71
CA LYS A 55 5.31 -3.35 -13.53
C LYS A 55 5.66 -3.21 -12.05
N ALA A 56 6.91 -2.85 -11.76
CA ALA A 56 7.36 -2.60 -10.39
C ALA A 56 6.51 -1.53 -9.67
N VAL A 57 6.03 -0.51 -10.39
CA VAL A 57 5.16 0.54 -9.83
C VAL A 57 3.80 0.00 -9.37
N GLU A 58 3.28 -1.05 -9.99
CA GLU A 58 2.01 -1.68 -9.59
C GLU A 58 2.20 -2.44 -8.27
N ILE A 59 3.32 -3.15 -8.12
CA ILE A 59 3.69 -3.80 -6.85
C ILE A 59 3.90 -2.78 -5.75
N GLN A 60 4.58 -1.67 -6.04
CA GLN A 60 4.72 -0.56 -5.08
C GLN A 60 3.35 0.02 -4.68
N SER A 61 2.43 0.14 -5.65
CA SER A 61 1.08 0.65 -5.40
C SER A 61 0.26 -0.31 -4.54
N ILE A 62 0.37 -1.62 -4.76
CA ILE A 62 -0.23 -2.66 -3.90
C ILE A 62 0.32 -2.53 -2.48
N SER A 63 1.65 -2.44 -2.32
CA SER A 63 2.29 -2.29 -1.01
C SER A 63 1.81 -1.05 -0.27
N ALA A 64 1.68 0.08 -0.97
CA ALA A 64 1.12 1.29 -0.39
C ALA A 64 -0.35 1.10 0.04
N CYS A 65 -1.15 0.43 -0.78
CA CYS A 65 -2.54 0.13 -0.45
C CYS A 65 -2.67 -0.82 0.76
N VAL A 66 -1.72 -1.75 0.95
CA VAL A 66 -1.65 -2.60 2.16
C VAL A 66 -1.43 -1.74 3.40
N VAL A 67 -0.43 -0.84 3.38
CA VAL A 67 -0.15 0.07 4.50
C VAL A 67 -1.35 0.97 4.82
N ALA A 68 -1.97 1.57 3.80
CA ALA A 68 -3.17 2.40 3.98
C ALA A 68 -4.34 1.61 4.61
N SER A 69 -4.52 0.36 4.19
CA SER A 69 -5.55 -0.53 4.77
C SER A 69 -5.28 -0.86 6.23
N VAL A 70 -4.01 -1.00 6.62
CA VAL A 70 -3.62 -1.21 8.02
C VAL A 70 -3.82 0.05 8.86
N ILE A 71 -3.53 1.24 8.33
CA ILE A 71 -3.82 2.52 8.99
C ILE A 71 -5.33 2.63 9.27
N GLN A 72 -6.17 2.23 8.30
CA GLN A 72 -7.62 2.20 8.44
C GLN A 72 -8.09 1.28 9.60
N MET A 73 -7.34 0.21 9.90
CA MET A 73 -7.59 -0.71 11.02
C MET A 73 -7.10 -0.21 12.38
N GLY A 74 -6.29 0.85 12.42
CA GLY A 74 -5.69 1.34 13.67
C GLY A 74 -6.73 1.81 14.69
N ASP A 75 -6.31 1.99 15.95
CA ASP A 75 -7.17 2.47 17.03
C ASP A 75 -7.22 4.00 17.12
N LEU A 76 -7.15 4.68 15.97
CA LEU A 76 -7.25 6.15 15.85
C LEU A 76 -8.70 6.57 15.54
N PRO A 77 -9.08 7.83 15.82
CA PRO A 77 -10.32 8.40 15.31
C PRO A 77 -10.40 8.31 13.78
N GLU A 78 -11.58 8.02 13.22
CA GLU A 78 -11.77 7.87 11.77
C GLU A 78 -11.34 9.09 10.95
N GLU A 79 -11.56 10.30 11.48
CA GLU A 79 -11.11 11.54 10.84
C GLU A 79 -9.58 11.63 10.76
N GLU A 80 -8.88 11.16 11.79
CA GLU A 80 -7.42 11.14 11.83
C GLU A 80 -6.85 10.10 10.87
N LYS A 81 -7.44 8.90 10.82
CA LYS A 81 -7.08 7.85 9.84
C LYS A 81 -7.19 8.37 8.41
N ALA A 82 -8.32 9.01 8.07
CA ALA A 82 -8.54 9.55 6.73
C ALA A 82 -7.48 10.59 6.36
N GLN A 83 -7.11 11.47 7.28
CA GLN A 83 -6.06 12.47 7.06
C GLN A 83 -4.67 11.84 6.90
N ILE A 84 -4.33 10.84 7.72
CA ILE A 84 -3.05 10.12 7.61
C ILE A 84 -2.97 9.41 6.26
N ILE A 85 -4.03 8.69 5.85
CA ILE A 85 -4.08 7.98 4.57
C ILE A 85 -3.96 8.96 3.40
N ASP A 86 -4.63 10.11 3.45
CA ASP A 86 -4.52 11.14 2.41
C ASP A 86 -3.08 11.65 2.26
N ILE A 87 -2.44 12.03 3.37
CA ILE A 87 -1.05 12.50 3.35
C ILE A 87 -0.11 11.40 2.87
N TYR A 88 -0.30 10.17 3.34
CA TYR A 88 0.51 9.03 2.95
C TYR A 88 0.46 8.79 1.44
N PHE A 89 -0.73 8.80 0.85
CA PHE A 89 -0.86 8.66 -0.59
C PHE A 89 -0.36 9.87 -1.37
N ASP A 90 -0.45 11.09 -0.85
CA ASP A 90 0.18 12.27 -1.45
C ASP A 90 1.71 12.11 -1.52
N ILE A 91 2.32 11.61 -0.45
CA ILE A 91 3.76 11.32 -0.38
C ILE A 91 4.12 10.24 -1.41
N PHE A 92 3.39 9.12 -1.42
CA PHE A 92 3.64 8.02 -2.36
C PHE A 92 3.48 8.46 -3.81
N THR A 93 2.39 9.16 -4.13
CA THR A 93 2.12 9.70 -5.48
C THR A 93 3.23 10.67 -5.90
N GLY A 94 3.67 11.55 -5.00
CA GLY A 94 4.79 12.45 -5.24
C GLY A 94 6.09 11.71 -5.57
N ARG A 95 6.38 10.62 -4.84
CA ARG A 95 7.53 9.75 -5.10
C ARG A 95 7.44 9.08 -6.47
N VAL A 96 6.30 8.50 -6.83
CA VAL A 96 6.11 7.87 -8.15
C VAL A 96 6.30 8.89 -9.28
N LEU A 97 5.70 10.08 -9.15
CA LEU A 97 5.86 11.14 -10.15
C LEU A 97 7.30 11.64 -10.28
N SER A 98 8.08 11.61 -9.21
CA SER A 98 9.51 11.97 -9.29
C SER A 98 10.30 11.01 -10.18
N GLN A 99 9.87 9.74 -10.27
CA GLN A 99 10.49 8.68 -11.07
C GLN A 99 9.87 8.58 -12.46
N GLU A 100 8.57 8.83 -12.57
CA GLU A 100 7.79 8.84 -13.81
C GLU A 100 7.06 10.17 -14.01
N PRO A 101 7.78 11.25 -14.41
CA PRO A 101 7.23 12.61 -14.45
C PRO A 101 6.18 12.84 -15.54
N ARG A 102 6.00 11.85 -16.41
CA ARG A 102 5.06 11.90 -17.54
C ARG A 102 3.65 11.49 -17.11
N LEU A 103 3.49 10.91 -15.93
CA LEU A 103 2.19 10.51 -15.40
C LEU A 103 1.39 11.74 -14.94
N ASN A 104 0.07 11.66 -15.06
CA ASN A 104 -0.81 12.67 -14.52
C ASN A 104 -1.03 12.40 -13.01
N ALA A 105 -0.76 13.40 -12.17
CA ALA A 105 -0.84 13.25 -10.72
C ALA A 105 -2.25 12.93 -10.21
N GLU A 106 -3.28 13.57 -10.77
CA GLU A 106 -4.67 13.40 -10.37
C GLU A 106 -5.20 12.03 -10.79
N THR A 107 -4.89 11.61 -12.03
CA THR A 107 -5.22 10.28 -12.53
C THR A 107 -4.53 9.20 -11.70
N LEU A 108 -3.22 9.33 -11.47
CA LEU A 108 -2.45 8.36 -10.67
C LEU A 108 -3.00 8.25 -9.24
N ARG A 109 -3.29 9.39 -8.59
CA ARG A 109 -3.89 9.41 -7.26
C ARG A 109 -5.23 8.67 -7.25
N GLY A 110 -6.10 8.96 -8.23
CA GLY A 110 -7.41 8.31 -8.36
C GLY A 110 -7.31 6.80 -8.63
N GLU A 111 -6.34 6.37 -9.44
CA GLU A 111 -6.06 4.95 -9.70
C GLU A 111 -5.59 4.22 -8.44
N ILE A 112 -4.69 4.83 -7.67
CA ILE A 112 -4.22 4.28 -6.39
C ILE A 112 -5.37 4.17 -5.38
N GLU A 113 -6.24 5.17 -5.29
CA GLU A 113 -7.42 5.10 -4.41
C GLU A 113 -8.41 4.02 -4.86
N GLY A 114 -8.62 3.88 -6.16
CA GLY A 114 -9.45 2.84 -6.74
C GLY A 114 -8.91 1.45 -6.39
N LEU A 115 -7.61 1.24 -6.58
CA LEU A 115 -6.90 0.02 -6.21
C LEU A 115 -7.02 -0.26 -4.71
N TRP A 116 -6.79 0.76 -3.87
CA TRP A 116 -6.90 0.62 -2.42
C TRP A 116 -8.29 0.15 -2.00
N ARG A 117 -9.36 0.81 -2.50
CA ARG A 117 -10.74 0.40 -2.21
C ARG A 117 -11.05 -1.02 -2.66
N PHE A 118 -10.47 -1.44 -3.79
CA PHE A 118 -10.62 -2.79 -4.32
C PHE A 118 -9.96 -3.84 -3.40
N ILE A 119 -8.71 -3.62 -2.98
CA ILE A 119 -7.96 -4.63 -2.23
C ILE A 119 -8.16 -4.58 -0.71
N MET A 120 -8.60 -3.44 -0.16
CA MET A 120 -8.73 -3.21 1.28
C MET A 120 -9.53 -4.34 1.97
N PRO A 121 -10.70 -4.79 1.50
CA PRO A 121 -11.44 -5.86 2.17
C PRO A 121 -10.62 -7.16 2.33
N GLY A 122 -9.78 -7.52 1.36
CA GLY A 122 -8.91 -8.69 1.42
C GLY A 122 -7.76 -8.50 2.41
N VAL A 123 -7.18 -7.30 2.47
CA VAL A 123 -6.15 -6.95 3.46
C VAL A 123 -6.72 -7.00 4.87
N LEU A 124 -7.89 -6.39 5.12
CA LEU A 124 -8.55 -6.39 6.43
C LEU A 124 -8.80 -7.82 6.94
N LYS A 125 -9.38 -8.67 6.08
CA LYS A 125 -9.61 -10.09 6.40
C LYS A 125 -8.31 -10.80 6.76
N THR A 126 -7.26 -10.59 5.98
CA THR A 126 -5.93 -11.19 6.18
C THR A 126 -5.26 -10.71 7.47
N ALA A 127 -5.42 -9.43 7.83
CA ALA A 127 -4.83 -8.86 9.04
C ALA A 127 -5.56 -9.31 10.32
N THR A 128 -6.87 -9.57 10.25
CA THR A 128 -7.68 -10.03 11.42
C THR A 128 -7.71 -11.55 11.62
N SER A 129 -7.15 -12.34 10.71
CA SER A 129 -7.23 -13.80 10.76
C SER A 129 -6.23 -14.43 11.75
N GLU A 130 -6.25 -14.01 13.02
CA GLU A 130 -5.40 -14.57 14.09
C GLU A 130 -5.72 -16.05 14.40
N ASN A 131 -6.86 -16.61 13.95
CA ASN A 131 -7.28 -18.00 14.25
C ASN A 131 -8.02 -18.69 13.08
N ALA A 132 -7.43 -18.75 11.88
CA ALA A 132 -8.03 -19.46 10.73
C ALA A 132 -7.92 -21.00 10.82
N GLU A 133 -8.10 -21.61 11.99
CA GLU A 133 -8.21 -23.07 12.12
C GLU A 133 -9.66 -23.57 12.23
N TRP A 134 -10.64 -22.70 12.46
CA TRP A 134 -12.01 -23.12 12.82
C TRP A 134 -13.14 -22.60 11.93
N ILE A 135 -12.84 -21.77 10.93
CA ILE A 135 -13.73 -21.42 9.84
C ILE A 135 -12.99 -21.85 8.58
N GLY A 136 -13.67 -22.33 7.53
CA GLY A 136 -13.06 -22.74 6.25
C GLY A 136 -12.24 -21.66 5.51
N ASP A 137 -11.93 -20.54 6.17
CA ASP A 137 -11.21 -19.34 5.74
C ASP A 137 -9.67 -19.42 5.95
N LYS A 138 -9.07 -20.60 5.81
CA LYS A 138 -7.59 -20.76 5.65
C LYS A 138 -7.02 -20.02 4.42
N TYR A 139 -7.85 -19.27 3.70
CA TYR A 139 -7.61 -18.75 2.36
C TYR A 139 -7.72 -17.22 2.25
N ALA A 140 -7.90 -16.43 3.31
CA ALA A 140 -8.00 -14.96 3.18
C ALA A 140 -6.84 -14.32 2.37
N PRO A 141 -5.56 -14.68 2.60
CA PRO A 141 -4.46 -14.23 1.75
C PRO A 141 -4.53 -14.76 0.32
N LEU A 142 -5.09 -15.97 0.14
CA LEU A 142 -5.27 -16.59 -1.18
C LEU A 142 -6.41 -15.94 -1.95
N PHE A 143 -7.43 -15.38 -1.30
CA PHE A 143 -8.44 -14.55 -1.96
C PHE A 143 -7.85 -13.22 -2.40
N LEU A 144 -7.07 -12.55 -1.53
CA LEU A 144 -6.38 -11.32 -1.91
C LEU A 144 -5.40 -11.55 -3.08
N LEU A 145 -4.63 -12.64 -3.04
CA LEU A 145 -3.75 -13.01 -4.15
C LEU A 145 -4.55 -13.28 -5.44
N ARG A 146 -5.69 -14.00 -5.36
CA ARG A 146 -6.53 -14.27 -6.53
C ARG A 146 -7.13 -13.00 -7.12
N ASP A 147 -7.55 -12.05 -6.28
CA ASP A 147 -8.04 -10.75 -6.72
C ASP A 147 -6.94 -9.96 -7.45
N LEU A 148 -5.70 -10.03 -6.96
CA LEU A 148 -4.52 -9.44 -7.62
C LEU A 148 -4.18 -10.17 -8.92
N ASP A 149 -4.14 -11.50 -8.93
CA ASP A 149 -3.86 -12.28 -10.12
C ASP A 149 -4.91 -12.02 -11.22
N GLN A 150 -6.19 -11.88 -10.83
CA GLN A 150 -7.26 -11.49 -11.75
C GLN A 150 -7.07 -10.06 -12.30
N LEU A 151 -6.64 -9.12 -11.46
CA LEU A 151 -6.38 -7.74 -11.86
C LEU A 151 -5.26 -7.66 -12.93
N PHE A 152 -4.23 -8.50 -12.80
CA PHE A 152 -3.08 -8.50 -13.71
C PHE A 152 -3.15 -9.57 -14.81
N ASP A 153 -4.24 -10.33 -14.87
CA ASP A 153 -4.40 -11.45 -15.81
C ASP A 153 -3.23 -12.43 -15.73
N ILE A 154 -2.97 -12.88 -14.50
CA ILE A 154 -1.92 -13.81 -14.10
C ILE A 154 -2.52 -15.21 -13.91
N GLU A 155 -1.89 -16.20 -14.54
CA GLU A 155 -2.13 -17.62 -14.27
C GLU A 155 -0.91 -18.22 -13.56
N ARG A 156 -1.12 -18.78 -12.37
CA ARG A 156 -0.08 -19.43 -11.56
C ARG A 156 -0.30 -20.93 -11.46
N SER A 157 0.79 -21.65 -11.26
CA SER A 157 0.71 -23.02 -10.74
C SER A 157 0.21 -23.01 -9.30
N GLU A 158 -0.38 -24.11 -8.84
CA GLU A 158 -0.85 -24.25 -7.45
C GLU A 158 0.25 -23.94 -6.43
N GLN A 159 1.48 -24.40 -6.69
CA GLN A 159 2.63 -24.13 -5.83
C GLN A 159 2.97 -22.63 -5.79
N SER A 160 3.04 -21.96 -6.95
CA SER A 160 3.31 -20.50 -7.01
C SER A 160 2.21 -19.70 -6.31
N THR A 161 0.95 -20.11 -6.42
CA THR A 161 -0.17 -19.51 -5.68
C THR A 161 0.00 -19.63 -4.17
N GLN A 162 0.43 -20.79 -3.66
CA GLN A 162 0.64 -20.98 -2.23
C GLN A 162 1.81 -20.13 -1.69
N GLU A 163 2.93 -20.10 -2.41
CA GLU A 163 4.12 -19.35 -2.01
C GLU A 163 3.85 -17.83 -2.02
N ALA A 164 3.24 -17.31 -3.09
CA ALA A 164 2.88 -15.90 -3.18
C ALA A 164 1.82 -15.50 -2.14
N GLY A 165 0.87 -16.39 -1.84
CA GLY A 165 -0.17 -16.15 -0.84
C GLY A 165 0.39 -16.06 0.57
N LEU A 166 1.38 -16.90 0.88
CA LEU A 166 2.11 -16.84 2.15
C LEU A 166 2.90 -15.55 2.29
N ALA A 167 3.68 -15.17 1.26
CA ALA A 167 4.44 -13.92 1.28
C ALA A 167 3.53 -12.69 1.44
N LEU A 168 2.36 -12.69 0.77
CA LEU A 168 1.37 -11.62 0.92
C LEU A 168 0.76 -11.57 2.32
N ARG A 169 0.50 -12.73 2.94
CA ARG A 169 0.08 -12.79 4.35
C ARG A 169 1.14 -12.19 5.26
N GLU A 170 2.39 -12.61 5.11
CA GLU A 170 3.51 -12.14 5.92
C GLU A 170 3.70 -10.63 5.78
N ALA A 171 3.60 -10.09 4.56
CA ALA A 171 3.61 -8.66 4.30
C ALA A 171 2.50 -7.91 5.04
N VAL A 172 1.26 -8.41 4.99
CA VAL A 172 0.12 -7.79 5.69
C VAL A 172 0.30 -7.85 7.21
N VAL A 173 0.77 -8.99 7.75
CA VAL A 173 1.04 -9.15 9.18
C VAL A 173 2.18 -8.24 9.64
N TYR A 174 3.24 -8.13 8.85
CA TYR A 174 4.37 -7.23 9.08
C TYR A 174 3.92 -5.77 9.13
N ALA A 175 3.14 -5.35 8.13
CA ALA A 175 2.54 -4.01 8.09
C ALA A 175 1.68 -3.74 9.34
N THR A 176 0.84 -4.71 9.71
CA THR A 176 -0.03 -4.62 10.89
C THR A 176 0.75 -4.43 12.18
N HIS A 177 1.84 -5.16 12.38
CA HIS A 177 2.68 -5.03 13.57
C HIS A 177 3.35 -3.66 13.63
N LEU A 178 3.98 -3.22 12.53
CA LEU A 178 4.75 -1.98 12.55
C LEU A 178 3.88 -0.73 12.61
N VAL A 179 2.86 -0.62 11.76
CA VAL A 179 1.99 0.57 11.72
C VAL A 179 1.26 0.77 13.06
N LYS A 180 0.94 -0.31 13.79
CA LYS A 180 0.36 -0.23 15.14
C LYS A 180 1.37 0.07 16.24
N SER A 181 2.66 -0.18 15.99
CA SER A 181 3.73 0.07 16.97
C SER A 181 4.24 1.51 16.96
N PHE A 182 3.94 2.26 15.91
CA PHE A 182 4.30 3.67 15.75
C PHE A 182 3.18 4.61 16.21
#